data_AF-A0A820PX14-F1
#
_entry.id   AF-A0A820PX14-F1
#
_cell.length_a   1.000
_cell.length_b   1.000
_cell.length_c   1.000
_cell.angle_alpha   90.00
_cell.angle_beta   90.00
_cell.angle_gamma   90.00
#
_symmetry.space_group_name_H-M   'P 1'
#
loop_
_entity.id
_entity.type
_entity.pdbx_description
1 polymer ?
#
loop_
_entity_poly.entity_id
_entity_poly.type
_entity_poly.pdbx_seq_one_letter_code
_entity_poly.pdbx_strand_id
1 'polypeptide(L)'
;SGAPFKSSDSCGYNACNLGQPNKLNVHIVPHTHDDVGWLKTVDQYFYGARNDIQHAGVQYILDSVTESLVENPDRRFVYVEIAFFWRWWMQQTDEMHNTVRELVNQGR
;
A
#
# COMPACT_ATOMS: atom_id res chain seq x y z
N SER A 1 22.22 25.62 6.86
CA SER A 1 21.06 26.21 6.16
C SER A 1 20.59 25.21 5.12
N GLY A 2 19.75 24.25 5.49
CA GLY A 2 19.23 23.25 4.56
C GLY A 2 18.00 23.82 3.86
N ALA A 3 18.05 23.98 2.55
CA ALA A 3 16.87 24.37 1.78
C ALA A 3 15.79 23.28 1.92
N PRO A 4 14.50 23.65 2.03
CA PRO A 4 13.43 22.68 2.09
C PRO A 4 13.35 21.95 0.74
N PHE A 5 13.28 20.61 0.77
CA PHE A 5 12.93 19.81 -0.40
C PHE A 5 11.52 20.21 -0.83
N LYS A 6 11.40 20.99 -1.91
CA LYS A 6 10.14 21.14 -2.63
C LYS A 6 9.84 19.80 -3.29
N SER A 7 8.86 19.07 -2.77
CA SER A 7 8.22 18.01 -3.54
C SER A 7 7.66 18.64 -4.81
N SER A 8 8.21 18.27 -5.96
CA SER A 8 7.51 18.54 -7.22
C SER A 8 6.25 17.67 -7.22
N ASP A 9 5.08 18.29 -7.29
CA ASP A 9 3.76 17.65 -7.39
C ASP A 9 3.58 16.92 -8.75
N SER A 10 4.52 16.07 -9.13
CA SER A 10 4.34 15.18 -10.26
C SER A 10 3.81 13.85 -9.74
N CYS A 11 2.53 13.57 -9.97
CA CYS A 11 1.99 12.22 -9.87
C CYS A 11 2.01 11.55 -11.25
N GLY A 12 1.82 10.23 -11.28
CA GLY A 12 1.73 9.45 -12.52
C GLY A 12 3.07 9.26 -13.24
N TYR A 13 3.05 9.12 -14.57
CA TYR A 13 4.23 8.76 -15.38
C TYR A 13 5.43 9.70 -15.21
N ASN A 14 5.18 10.96 -14.88
CA ASN A 14 6.22 11.97 -14.68
C ASN A 14 7.03 11.75 -13.39
N ALA A 15 6.48 10.97 -12.44
CA ALA A 15 7.13 10.61 -11.17
C ALA A 15 7.93 9.30 -11.26
N CYS A 16 7.89 8.61 -12.41
CA CYS A 16 8.49 7.30 -12.54
C CYS A 16 10.02 7.35 -12.48
N ASN A 17 10.60 6.44 -11.71
CA ASN A 17 12.03 6.21 -11.75
C ASN A 17 12.38 5.42 -13.03
N LEU A 18 12.98 6.11 -14.00
CA LEU A 18 13.37 5.54 -15.30
C LEU A 18 14.63 4.66 -15.22
N GLY A 19 15.26 4.56 -14.05
CA GLY A 19 16.52 3.87 -13.87
C GLY A 19 17.69 4.61 -14.52
N GLN A 20 18.83 3.92 -14.67
CA GLN A 20 20.02 4.45 -15.31
C GLN A 20 20.26 3.76 -16.67
N PRO A 21 20.38 4.53 -17.77
CA PRO A 21 20.75 3.98 -19.06
C PRO A 21 22.19 3.45 -18.93
N ASN A 22 22.45 2.22 -19.34
CA ASN A 22 23.75 1.52 -19.20
C ASN A 22 24.04 0.86 -17.84
N LYS A 23 23.02 0.67 -16.99
CA LYS A 23 23.12 -0.24 -15.83
C LYS A 23 22.02 -1.28 -15.87
N LEU A 24 22.23 -2.38 -15.14
CA LEU A 24 21.15 -3.28 -14.79
C LEU A 24 20.24 -2.55 -13.79
N ASN A 25 18.98 -2.34 -14.19
CA ASN A 25 17.95 -1.78 -13.33
C ASN A 25 17.12 -2.93 -12.76
N VAL A 26 17.17 -3.12 -11.45
CA VAL A 26 16.39 -4.14 -10.75
C VAL A 26 15.20 -3.46 -10.07
N HIS A 27 13.99 -3.83 -10.47
CA HIS A 27 12.75 -3.31 -9.89
C HIS A 27 12.18 -4.35 -8.92
N ILE A 28 12.18 -4.03 -7.64
CA ILE A 28 11.52 -4.84 -6.61
C ILE A 28 10.10 -4.30 -6.46
N VAL A 29 9.09 -5.16 -6.63
CA VAL A 29 7.67 -4.80 -6.56
C VAL A 29 7.01 -5.53 -5.40
N PRO A 30 6.98 -4.92 -4.20
CA PRO A 30 6.25 -5.45 -3.06
C PRO A 30 4.74 -5.51 -3.34
N HIS A 31 4.11 -6.64 -3.04
CA HIS A 31 2.68 -6.86 -3.20
C HIS A 31 2.18 -7.88 -2.17
N THR A 32 0.86 -7.91 -1.97
CA THR A 32 0.16 -9.02 -1.30
C THR A 32 -0.84 -9.63 -2.27
N HIS A 33 -1.25 -10.87 -2.02
CA HIS A 33 -2.32 -11.54 -2.73
C HIS A 33 -3.39 -11.92 -1.72
N ASP A 34 -4.53 -11.23 -1.80
CA ASP A 34 -5.60 -11.34 -0.81
C ASP A 34 -6.86 -11.92 -1.47
N ASP A 35 -7.02 -13.25 -1.47
CA ASP A 35 -8.14 -13.91 -2.14
C ASP A 35 -9.51 -13.43 -1.64
N VAL A 36 -10.26 -12.72 -2.49
CA VAL A 36 -11.63 -12.27 -2.21
C VAL A 36 -12.60 -13.44 -2.35
N GLY A 37 -12.70 -14.25 -1.31
CA GLY A 37 -13.68 -15.33 -1.22
C GLY A 37 -13.34 -16.56 -2.05
N TRP A 38 -12.42 -17.39 -1.53
CA TRP A 38 -12.12 -18.71 -2.09
C TRP A 38 -12.53 -19.86 -1.16
N LEU A 39 -12.01 -19.92 0.07
CA LEU A 39 -12.34 -20.95 1.06
C LEU A 39 -13.15 -20.44 2.27
N LYS A 40 -13.36 -19.11 2.35
CA LYS A 40 -14.02 -18.40 3.46
C LYS A 40 -14.83 -17.20 2.94
N THR A 41 -15.73 -16.65 3.76
CA THR A 41 -16.48 -15.43 3.40
C THR A 41 -15.59 -14.18 3.51
N VAL A 42 -15.99 -13.07 2.87
CA VAL A 42 -15.25 -11.78 2.86
C VAL A 42 -14.93 -11.31 4.30
N ASP A 43 -15.86 -11.44 5.23
CA ASP A 43 -15.69 -11.07 6.64
C ASP A 43 -14.64 -11.93 7.35
N GLN A 44 -14.56 -13.22 7.02
CA GLN A 44 -13.63 -14.15 7.63
C GLN A 44 -12.19 -13.92 7.16
N TYR A 45 -12.00 -13.54 5.89
CA TYR A 45 -10.69 -13.11 5.37
C TYR A 45 -10.26 -11.75 5.94
N PHE A 46 -11.19 -10.80 6.08
CA PHE A 46 -10.89 -9.47 6.57
C PHE A 46 -10.43 -9.45 8.03
N TYR A 47 -11.15 -10.17 8.92
CA TYR A 47 -10.84 -10.22 10.36
C TYR A 47 -9.94 -11.39 10.78
N GLY A 48 -9.56 -12.30 9.88
CA GLY A 48 -8.74 -13.46 10.21
C GLY A 48 -9.47 -14.55 11.00
N ALA A 49 -10.76 -14.78 10.76
CA ALA A 49 -11.46 -15.92 11.37
C ALA A 49 -10.99 -17.25 10.72
N ARG A 50 -10.84 -18.31 11.53
CA ARG A 50 -10.20 -19.59 11.18
C ARG A 50 -8.68 -19.48 10.89
N ASN A 51 -7.93 -19.06 11.91
CA ASN A 51 -6.46 -18.98 11.91
C ASN A 51 -5.75 -20.32 11.64
N ASP A 52 -6.47 -21.44 11.70
CA ASP A 52 -6.00 -22.78 11.32
C ASP A 52 -5.68 -22.93 9.82
N ILE A 53 -6.15 -22.00 8.97
CA ILE A 53 -5.98 -22.08 7.50
C ILE A 53 -5.08 -20.95 6.95
N GLN A 54 -5.10 -19.75 7.54
CA GLN A 54 -4.24 -18.62 7.12
C GLN A 54 -4.09 -17.63 8.29
N HIS A 55 -2.86 -17.40 8.75
CA HIS A 55 -2.52 -16.52 9.88
C HIS A 55 -2.35 -15.05 9.40
N ALA A 56 -3.35 -14.47 8.75
CA ALA A 56 -3.34 -13.05 8.41
C ALA A 56 -4.77 -12.54 8.22
N GLY A 57 -5.12 -11.45 8.90
CA GLY A 57 -6.30 -10.64 8.58
C GLY A 57 -5.87 -9.48 7.69
N VAL A 58 -6.60 -9.23 6.60
CA VAL A 58 -6.27 -8.18 5.61
C VAL A 58 -6.13 -6.80 6.25
N GLN A 59 -6.88 -6.52 7.32
CA GLN A 59 -6.74 -5.28 8.10
C GLN A 59 -5.29 -5.04 8.57
N TYR A 60 -4.62 -6.08 9.09
CA TYR A 60 -3.27 -5.96 9.63
C TYR A 60 -2.21 -5.76 8.54
N ILE A 61 -2.46 -6.29 7.34
CA ILE A 61 -1.61 -6.06 6.18
C ILE A 61 -1.71 -4.59 5.77
N LEU A 62 -2.92 -4.05 5.62
CA LEU A 62 -3.11 -2.66 5.21
C LEU A 62 -2.60 -1.67 6.25
N ASP A 63 -2.81 -1.93 7.55
CA ASP A 63 -2.27 -1.10 8.63
C ASP A 63 -0.73 -1.08 8.60
N SER A 64 -0.09 -2.27 8.61
CA SER A 64 1.38 -2.38 8.66
C SER A 64 2.07 -1.87 7.40
N VAL A 65 1.47 -2.07 6.22
CA VAL A 65 1.98 -1.51 4.97
C VAL A 65 1.87 0.01 4.99
N THR A 66 0.75 0.57 5.44
CA THR A 66 0.56 2.02 5.47
C THR A 66 1.59 2.68 6.40
N GLU A 67 1.80 2.14 7.60
CA GLU A 67 2.85 2.59 8.52
C GLU A 67 4.25 2.45 7.89
N SER A 68 4.54 1.29 7.31
CA SER A 68 5.82 1.02 6.66
C SER A 68 6.09 1.98 5.51
N LEU A 69 5.06 2.36 4.75
CA LEU A 69 5.17 3.40 3.75
C LEU A 69 5.49 4.70 4.47
N VAL A 70 4.64 5.24 5.35
CA VAL A 70 4.89 6.52 6.06
C VAL A 70 6.33 6.66 6.58
N GLU A 71 6.90 5.62 7.19
CA GLU A 71 8.27 5.61 7.71
C GLU A 71 9.38 5.82 6.67
N ASN A 72 9.18 5.40 5.41
CA ASN A 72 10.23 5.45 4.38
C ASN A 72 9.70 5.91 3.00
N PRO A 73 10.07 7.11 2.52
CA PRO A 73 9.64 7.68 1.24
C PRO A 73 10.08 6.88 0.00
N ASP A 74 11.08 6.01 0.12
CA ASP A 74 11.58 5.17 -0.98
C ASP A 74 10.81 3.85 -1.11
N ARG A 75 10.03 3.45 -0.10
CA ARG A 75 9.19 2.25 -0.18
C ARG A 75 8.01 2.48 -1.12
N ARG A 76 7.60 1.38 -1.76
CA ARG A 76 6.49 1.29 -2.71
C ARG A 76 5.72 0.00 -2.44
N PHE A 77 4.41 0.03 -2.63
CA PHE A 77 3.59 -1.17 -2.50
C PHE A 77 2.45 -1.18 -3.52
N VAL A 78 2.11 -2.35 -4.04
CA VAL A 78 0.97 -2.54 -4.94
C VAL A 78 -0.10 -3.36 -4.24
N TYR A 79 -1.32 -2.83 -4.19
CA TYR A 79 -2.51 -3.49 -3.67
C TYR A 79 -3.58 -3.59 -4.76
N VAL A 80 -4.23 -4.75 -4.90
CA VAL A 80 -5.13 -5.01 -6.04
C VAL A 80 -6.59 -5.20 -5.60
N GLU A 81 -6.82 -5.77 -4.42
CA GLU A 81 -8.14 -6.29 -4.04
C GLU A 81 -9.04 -5.22 -3.41
N ILE A 82 -9.60 -4.35 -4.26
CA ILE A 82 -10.41 -3.18 -3.89
C ILE A 82 -11.56 -3.48 -2.91
N ALA A 83 -12.15 -4.67 -2.94
CA ALA A 83 -13.20 -5.05 -2.01
C ALA A 83 -12.73 -5.01 -0.54
N PHE A 84 -11.52 -5.53 -0.26
CA PHE A 84 -10.93 -5.47 1.07
C PHE A 84 -10.42 -4.08 1.40
N PHE A 85 -9.79 -3.40 0.44
CA PHE A 85 -9.35 -2.02 0.63
C PHE A 85 -10.52 -1.10 1.00
N TRP A 86 -11.65 -1.21 0.29
CA TRP A 86 -12.85 -0.42 0.57
C TRP A 86 -13.39 -0.71 1.97
N ARG A 87 -13.43 -1.98 2.38
CA ARG A 87 -13.87 -2.35 3.72
C ARG A 87 -12.97 -1.78 4.81
N TRP A 88 -11.65 -1.83 4.62
CA TRP A 88 -10.68 -1.22 5.52
C TRP A 88 -10.85 0.31 5.54
N TRP A 89 -10.95 0.93 4.36
CA TRP A 89 -11.11 2.36 4.16
C TRP A 89 -12.29 2.93 4.94
N MET A 90 -13.44 2.26 4.89
CA MET A 90 -14.66 2.68 5.59
C MET A 90 -14.54 2.67 7.12
N GLN A 91 -13.51 2.02 7.68
CA GLN A 91 -13.27 1.93 9.13
C GLN A 91 -12.22 2.95 9.62
N GLN A 92 -11.58 3.69 8.71
CA GLN A 92 -10.47 4.59 9.05
C GLN A 92 -10.94 5.99 9.48
N THR A 93 -10.05 6.70 10.17
CA THR A 93 -10.22 8.12 10.51
C THR A 93 -9.95 9.03 9.31
N ASP A 94 -10.43 10.28 9.37
CA ASP A 94 -10.13 11.29 8.36
C ASP A 94 -8.62 11.54 8.19
N GLU A 95 -7.86 11.45 9.29
CA GLU A 95 -6.41 11.57 9.27
C GLU A 95 -5.78 10.45 8.42
N MET A 96 -6.16 9.20 8.68
CA MET A 96 -5.65 8.06 7.91
C MET A 96 -6.08 8.13 6.44
N HIS A 97 -7.30 8.59 6.15
CA HIS A 97 -7.70 8.85 4.76
C HIS A 97 -6.80 9.87 4.07
N ASN A 98 -6.43 10.94 4.75
CA ASN A 98 -5.52 11.94 4.20
C ASN A 98 -4.11 11.37 3.99
N THR A 99 -3.58 10.63 4.96
CA THR A 99 -2.30 9.93 4.83
C THR A 99 -2.27 9.03 3.60
N VAL A 100 -3.27 8.17 3.41
CA VAL A 100 -3.31 7.25 2.28
C VAL A 100 -3.47 8.00 0.95
N ARG A 101 -4.31 9.04 0.88
CA ARG A 101 -4.41 9.87 -0.34
C ARG A 101 -3.06 10.49 -0.70
N GLU A 102 -2.32 10.96 0.29
CA GLU A 102 -1.00 11.52 0.08
C GLU A 102 0.01 10.47 -0.41
N LEU A 103 0.02 9.26 0.18
CA LEU A 103 0.82 8.14 -0.31
C LEU A 103 0.50 7.79 -1.78
N VAL A 104 -0.77 7.70 -2.14
CA VAL A 104 -1.22 7.45 -3.52
C VAL A 104 -0.75 8.55 -4.47
N ASN A 105 -0.87 9.83 -4.07
CA ASN A 105 -0.42 10.96 -4.89
C ASN A 105 1.10 10.96 -5.09
N GLN A 106 1.86 10.48 -4.10
CA GLN A 106 3.31 10.27 -4.17
C GLN A 106 3.70 9.01 -4.96
N GLY A 107 2.72 8.20 -5.38
CA GLY A 107 2.92 6.95 -6.12
C GLY A 107 3.54 5.86 -5.25
N ARG A 108 3.12 5.75 -3.98
CA ARG A 108 3.71 4.88 -2.95
C ARG A 108 2.78 3.79 -2.49
#